data_AF-A0A915U0N4-F1
#
_entry.id   AF-A0A915U0N4-F1
#
_cell.length_a   1.000
_cell.length_b   1.000
_cell.length_c   1.000
_cell.angle_alpha   90.00
_cell.angle_beta   90.00
_cell.angle_gamma   90.00
#
_symmetry.space_group_name_H-M   'P 1'
#
loop_
_entity.id
_entity.type
_entity.pdbx_description
1 polymer ?
#
loop_
_entity_poly.entity_id
_entity_poly.type
_entity_poly.pdbx_seq_one_letter_code
_entity_poly.pdbx_strand_id
1 'polypeptide(L)'
;MPVYHVKIGARRTTVSLPKILSTLLAIKLNRKPKTKEAAQAVRSWLQQAIDKENDPGMVYVSSVLQEEAILFIADKSLSDRYLEFLWEDDEDLQAEKDD
;
A
#
# COMPACT_ATOMS: atom_id res chain seq x y z
N MET A 1 -7.32 8.67 13.00
CA MET A 1 -6.75 7.81 11.95
C MET A 1 -5.38 7.34 12.41
N PRO A 2 -5.07 6.03 12.46
CA PRO A 2 -3.73 5.56 12.79
C PRO A 2 -2.64 6.20 11.91
N VAL A 3 -1.52 6.55 12.54
CA VAL A 3 -0.39 7.21 11.89
C VAL A 3 0.86 6.38 12.12
N TYR A 4 1.60 6.13 11.04
CA TYR A 4 2.83 5.35 11.04
C TYR A 4 3.98 6.18 10.48
N HIS A 5 5.19 5.93 10.96
CA HIS A 5 6.39 6.57 10.42
C HIS A 5 7.26 5.54 9.71
N VAL A 6 7.45 5.76 8.42
CA VAL A 6 8.32 4.96 7.55
C VAL A 6 9.51 5.81 7.09
N LYS A 7 10.51 5.16 6.52
CA LYS A 7 11.66 5.79 5.88
C LYS A 7 11.61 5.54 4.38
N ILE A 8 12.04 6.51 3.60
CA ILE A 8 12.24 6.40 2.16
C ILE A 8 13.65 6.95 1.91
N GLY A 9 14.59 6.06 1.60
CA GLY A 9 16.02 6.38 1.69
C GLY A 9 16.38 6.96 3.06
N ALA A 10 16.95 8.17 3.09
CA ALA A 10 17.31 8.87 4.33
C ALA A 10 16.15 9.64 4.98
N ARG A 11 15.02 9.83 4.27
CA ARG A 11 13.92 10.70 4.71
C ARG A 11 12.91 9.93 5.55
N ARG A 12 12.46 10.50 6.67
CA ARG A 12 11.31 9.99 7.44
C ARG A 12 10.02 10.61 6.90
N THR A 13 9.02 9.77 6.64
CA THR A 13 7.70 10.17 6.16
C THR A 13 6.61 9.63 7.09
N THR A 14 5.51 10.38 7.17
CA THR A 14 4.33 10.03 7.96
C THR A 14 3.25 9.49 7.03
N VAL A 15 2.72 8.32 7.39
CA VAL A 15 1.70 7.59 6.64
C VAL A 15 0.44 7.56 7.48
N SER A 16 -0.64 8.10 6.94
CA SER A 16 -1.96 8.01 7.55
C SER A 16 -2.70 6.83 6.94
N LEU A 17 -3.16 5.90 7.76
CA LEU A 17 -3.90 4.72 7.31
C LEU A 17 -5.31 4.74 7.93
N PRO A 18 -6.40 4.66 7.13
CA PRO A 18 -7.75 4.50 7.64
C PRO A 18 -7.84 3.39 8.70
N LYS A 19 -8.63 3.62 9.76
CA LYS A 19 -8.71 2.69 10.90
C LYS A 19 -9.13 1.28 10.48
N ILE A 20 -10.02 1.18 9.49
CA ILE A 20 -10.48 -0.08 8.93
C ILE A 20 -9.32 -0.83 8.24
N LEU A 21 -8.57 -0.17 7.36
CA LEU A 21 -7.41 -0.76 6.68
C LEU A 21 -6.33 -1.19 7.67
N SER A 22 -6.00 -0.34 8.65
CA SER A 22 -5.06 -0.68 9.73
C SER A 22 -5.48 -1.93 10.50
N THR A 23 -6.78 -2.09 10.76
CA THR A 23 -7.32 -3.24 11.49
C THR A 23 -7.29 -4.51 10.64
N LEU A 24 -7.75 -4.43 9.39
CA LEU A 24 -7.76 -5.55 8.45
C LEU A 24 -6.34 -6.02 8.12
N LEU A 25 -5.42 -5.09 7.91
CA LEU A 25 -4.01 -5.41 7.68
C LEU A 25 -3.40 -6.12 8.88
N ALA A 26 -3.67 -5.67 10.11
CA ALA A 26 -3.23 -6.38 11.31
C ALA A 26 -3.77 -7.81 11.39
N ILE A 27 -5.04 -8.03 11.02
CA ILE A 27 -5.66 -9.36 10.96
C ILE A 27 -4.97 -10.22 9.90
N LYS A 28 -4.77 -9.71 8.68
CA LYS A 28 -4.08 -10.41 7.58
C LYS A 28 -2.66 -10.82 7.97
N LEU A 29 -1.98 -10.02 8.79
CA LEU A 29 -0.65 -10.31 9.36
C LEU A 29 -0.69 -11.27 10.56
N ASN A 30 -1.83 -11.90 10.86
CA ASN A 30 -2.03 -12.79 12.00
C ASN A 30 -1.66 -12.12 13.34
N ARG A 31 -2.12 -10.89 13.55
CA ARG A 31 -1.94 -10.13 14.80
C ARG A 31 -3.27 -9.67 15.37
N LYS A 32 -3.36 -9.61 16.70
CA LYS A 32 -4.54 -9.06 17.39
C LYS A 32 -4.59 -7.54 17.24
N PRO A 33 -5.63 -6.94 16.63
CA PRO A 33 -5.71 -5.49 16.45
C PRO A 33 -5.68 -4.71 17.76
N LYS A 34 -5.34 -3.42 17.67
CA LYS A 34 -5.26 -2.48 18.82
C LYS A 34 -4.22 -2.87 19.88
N THR A 35 -3.23 -3.69 19.53
CA THR A 35 -2.07 -4.01 20.36
C THR A 35 -0.83 -3.28 19.85
N LYS A 36 0.18 -3.08 20.72
CA LYS A 36 1.47 -2.51 20.30
C LYS A 36 2.16 -3.37 19.25
N GLU A 37 2.07 -4.70 19.40
CA GLU A 37 2.61 -5.68 18.46
C GLU A 37 1.97 -5.57 17.07
N ALA A 38 0.65 -5.43 16.99
CA ALA A 38 -0.04 -5.21 15.72
C ALA A 38 0.38 -3.88 15.08
N ALA A 39 0.50 -2.80 15.87
CA ALA A 39 0.96 -1.51 15.34
C ALA A 39 2.39 -1.60 14.79
N GLN A 40 3.28 -2.34 15.46
CA GLN A 40 4.65 -2.59 15.00
C GLN A 40 4.68 -3.46 13.74
N ALA A 41 3.86 -4.50 13.67
CA ALA A 41 3.75 -5.36 12.49
C ALA A 41 3.24 -4.59 11.27
N VAL A 42 2.18 -3.79 11.43
CA VAL A 42 1.66 -2.91 10.37
C VAL A 42 2.73 -1.92 9.91
N ARG A 43 3.43 -1.27 10.84
CA ARG A 43 4.53 -0.35 10.50
C ARG A 43 5.62 -1.06 9.68
N SER A 44 5.99 -2.27 10.09
CA SER A 44 7.06 -3.04 9.42
C SER A 44 6.62 -3.45 8.01
N TRP A 45 5.36 -3.84 7.85
CA TRP A 45 4.80 -4.15 6.53
C TRP A 45 4.78 -2.90 5.64
N LEU A 46 4.34 -1.75 6.14
CA LEU A 46 4.36 -0.48 5.39
C LEU A 46 5.78 -0.07 4.97
N GLN A 47 6.77 -0.33 5.82
CA GLN A 47 8.18 -0.11 5.49
C GLN A 47 8.63 -1.05 4.35
N GLN A 48 8.29 -2.33 4.42
CA GLN A 48 8.65 -3.29 3.37
C GLN A 48 7.98 -2.97 2.03
N ALA A 49 6.71 -2.56 2.06
CA ALA A 49 5.98 -2.17 0.86
C ALA A 49 6.67 -0.98 0.16
N ILE A 50 7.11 0.03 0.92
CA ILE A 50 7.81 1.17 0.31
C ILE A 50 9.24 0.86 -0.10
N ASP A 51 9.93 -0.01 0.63
CA ASP A 51 11.28 -0.45 0.27
C ASP A 51 11.27 -1.26 -1.05
N LYS A 52 10.15 -1.91 -1.39
CA LYS A 52 9.98 -2.64 -2.65
C LYS A 52 9.90 -1.71 -3.86
N GLU A 53 9.23 -0.57 -3.73
CA GLU A 53 9.16 0.43 -4.81
C GLU A 53 10.54 1.04 -5.10
N ASN A 54 11.34 1.23 -4.04
CA ASN A 54 12.70 1.77 -4.12
C ASN A 54 12.78 3.15 -4.81
N ASP A 55 11.70 3.94 -4.79
CA ASP A 55 11.67 5.31 -5.30
C ASP A 55 11.86 6.34 -4.16
N PRO A 56 13.07 6.95 -4.02
CA PRO A 56 13.32 8.00 -3.05
C PRO A 56 12.56 9.31 -3.32
N GLY A 57 12.07 9.50 -4.55
CA GLY A 57 11.31 10.66 -4.99
C GLY A 57 9.80 10.56 -4.77
N MET A 58 9.30 9.42 -4.26
CA MET A 58 7.88 9.12 -4.21
C MET A 58 7.06 10.24 -3.53
N VAL A 59 6.12 10.78 -4.30
CA VAL A 59 5.06 11.67 -3.85
C VAL A 59 3.80 10.87 -3.51
N TYR A 60 2.92 11.41 -2.67
CA TYR A 60 1.66 10.73 -2.29
C TYR A 60 1.80 9.37 -1.59
N VAL A 61 2.88 9.18 -0.84
CA VAL A 61 3.20 7.96 -0.06
C VAL A 61 2.02 7.35 0.71
N SER A 62 1.16 8.18 1.31
CA SER A 62 -0.02 7.66 2.02
C SER A 62 -1.05 7.00 1.09
N SER A 63 -1.23 7.53 -0.13
CA SER A 63 -2.15 6.97 -1.12
C SER A 63 -1.63 5.64 -1.65
N VAL A 64 -0.36 5.61 -2.07
CA VAL A 64 0.30 4.39 -2.58
C VAL A 64 0.24 3.27 -1.55
N LEU A 65 0.61 3.55 -0.30
CA LEU A 65 0.57 2.53 0.76
C LEU A 65 -0.85 2.12 1.18
N GLN A 66 -1.85 2.96 0.94
CA GLN A 66 -3.25 2.58 1.15
C GLN A 66 -3.72 1.62 0.05
N GLU A 67 -3.36 1.88 -1.20
CA GLU A 67 -3.64 1.01 -2.34
C GLU A 67 -2.97 -0.35 -2.18
N GLU A 68 -1.67 -0.38 -1.87
CA GLU A 68 -0.93 -1.59 -1.54
C GLU A 68 -1.60 -2.39 -0.41
N ALA A 69 -2.05 -1.70 0.64
CA ALA A 69 -2.75 -2.35 1.74
C ALA A 69 -4.07 -2.98 1.29
N ILE A 70 -4.84 -2.31 0.42
CA ILE A 70 -6.09 -2.83 -0.15
C ILE A 70 -5.80 -4.10 -0.96
N LEU A 71 -4.82 -4.05 -1.87
CA LEU A 71 -4.47 -5.18 -2.73
C LEU A 71 -3.95 -6.38 -1.94
N PHE A 72 -3.19 -6.14 -0.86
CA PHE A 72 -2.71 -7.18 0.03
C PHE A 72 -3.81 -7.80 0.90
N ILE A 73 -4.79 -6.99 1.32
CA ILE A 73 -5.93 -7.47 2.11
C ILE A 73 -6.87 -8.32 1.24
N ALA A 74 -7.17 -7.83 0.04
CA ALA A 74 -8.09 -8.45 -0.91
C ALA A 74 -7.70 -9.89 -1.26
N ASP A 75 -8.69 -10.65 -1.73
CA ASP A 75 -8.43 -12.00 -2.24
C ASP A 75 -7.58 -11.93 -3.50
N LYS A 76 -6.65 -12.88 -3.64
CA LYS A 76 -5.67 -12.87 -4.72
C LYS A 76 -6.33 -12.80 -6.10
N SER A 77 -7.42 -13.54 -6.31
CA SER A 77 -8.16 -13.52 -7.58
C SER A 77 -8.79 -12.15 -7.90
N LEU A 78 -9.16 -11.38 -6.89
CA LEU A 78 -9.68 -10.03 -7.07
C LEU A 78 -8.55 -9.04 -7.37
N SER A 79 -7.45 -9.10 -6.61
CA SER A 79 -6.30 -8.23 -6.80
C SER A 79 -5.64 -8.45 -8.17
N ASP A 80 -5.49 -9.71 -8.61
CA ASP A 80 -4.90 -10.04 -9.91
C ASP A 80 -5.75 -9.45 -11.07
N ARG A 81 -7.09 -9.57 -11.01
CA ARG A 81 -8.00 -8.99 -12.02
C ARG A 81 -7.98 -7.46 -12.05
N TYR A 82 -7.82 -6.83 -10.89
CA TYR A 82 -7.70 -5.37 -10.84
C TYR A 82 -6.41 -4.89 -11.50
N LEU A 83 -5.29 -5.57 -11.25
CA LEU A 83 -4.01 -5.25 -11.87
C LEU A 83 -4.02 -5.48 -13.38
N GLU A 84 -4.66 -6.55 -13.84
CA GLU A 84 -4.88 -6.82 -15.27
C GLU A 84 -5.64 -5.67 -15.92
N PHE A 85 -6.77 -5.24 -15.33
CA PHE A 85 -7.55 -4.10 -15.84
C PHE A 85 -6.75 -2.80 -15.91
N LEU A 86 -5.93 -2.49 -14.90
CA LEU A 86 -5.09 -1.29 -14.92
C LEU A 86 -4.04 -1.30 -16.05
N TRP A 87 -3.50 -2.47 -16.37
CA TRP A 87 -2.53 -2.62 -17.45
C TRP A 87 -3.19 -2.58 -18.83
N GLU A 88 -4.42 -3.11 -18.97
CA GLU A 88 -5.20 -3.01 -20.20
C GLU A 88 -5.56 -1.54 -20.53
N ASP A 89 -6.00 -0.76 -19.53
CA ASP A 89 -6.34 0.67 -19.71
C ASP A 89 -5.13 1.53 -20.13
N ASP A 90 -3.90 1.16 -19.73
CA ASP A 90 -2.67 1.88 -20.10
C ASP A 90 -2.26 1.67 -21.58
N GLU A 91 -2.64 0.55 -22.19
CA GLU A 91 -2.36 0.25 -23.61
C GLU A 91 -3.36 0.97 -24.55
N ASP A 92 -4.64 1.01 -24.19
CA ASP A 92 -5.69 1.67 -24.98
C ASP A 92 -5.53 3.21 -25.01
N LEU A 93 -5.04 3.82 -23.91
CA LEU A 93 -4.76 5.25 -23.85
C LEU A 93 -3.53 5.70 -24.67
N GLN A 94 -2.64 4.77 -25.03
CA GLN A 94 -1.50 5.05 -25.90
C GLN A 94 -1.88 4.96 -27.38
N ALA A 95 -2.80 4.05 -27.73
CA ALA A 95 -3.30 3.90 -29.10
C ALA A 95 -4.11 5.13 -29.59
N GLU A 96 -4.84 5.82 -28.71
CA GLU A 96 -5.60 7.03 -29.09
C GLU A 96 -4.75 8.31 -29.24
N LYS A 97 -3.46 8.28 -28.89
CA LYS A 97 -2.56 9.46 -29.00
C LYS A 97 -1.71 9.48 -30.27
N ASP A 98 -1.74 8.40 -31.04
CA ASP A 98 -0.95 8.23 -32.26
C ASP A 98 -1.78 8.36 -33.57
N ASP A 99 -3.06 8.71 -33.48
CA ASP A 99 -3.96 9.08 -34.61
C ASP A 99 -4.28 10.59 -34.65
#